data_AF-A0A239M191-F1
#
_entry.id   AF-A0A239M191-F1
#
_cell.length_a   1.000
_cell.length_b   1.000
_cell.length_c   1.000
_cell.angle_alpha   90.00
_cell.angle_beta   90.00
_cell.angle_gamma   90.00
#
_symmetry.space_group_name_H-M   'P 1'
#
loop_
_entity.id
_entity.type
_entity.pdbx_description
1 polymer ?
#
loop_
_entity_poly.entity_id
_entity_poly.type
_entity_poly.pdbx_seq_one_letter_code
_entity_poly.pdbx_strand_id
1 'polypeptide(L)'
;MPAADVYQLATRVHRHIGFQKIRLGAMLCVLEESGEWRGRTAASSFRGFLQEEGIYPQAARQYMKVARKFILELDMSPEQLRAVSRASMRVLCAAADVATRDNLDELVDLVATLPRPEAMEEIRLRFGGGESAEAPFSKPVGRILNEVGELTQTQRAELFSRLGMRTASARTSNAS
;
A
#
# COMPACT_ATOMS: atom_id res chain seq x y z
N MET A 1 11.97 25.08 22.96
CA MET A 1 11.35 23.77 22.67
C MET A 1 12.33 22.68 23.07
N PRO A 2 11.99 21.76 23.99
CA PRO A 2 12.89 20.67 24.34
C PRO A 2 13.04 19.72 23.15
N ALA A 3 14.27 19.30 22.84
CA ALA A 3 14.61 18.49 21.66
C ALA A 3 13.84 17.16 21.55
N ALA A 4 13.28 16.67 22.66
CA ALA A 4 12.41 15.49 22.71
C ALA A 4 11.12 15.65 21.87
N ASP A 5 10.59 16.87 21.73
CA ASP A 5 9.36 17.14 20.97
C ASP A 5 9.60 17.06 19.45
N VAL A 6 10.68 17.68 18.97
CA VAL A 6 11.02 17.71 17.53
C VAL A 6 11.37 16.32 17.01
N TYR A 7 12.10 15.51 17.79
CA TYR A 7 12.44 14.14 17.41
C TYR A 7 11.19 13.24 17.30
N GLN A 8 10.29 13.33 18.28
CA GLN A 8 9.03 12.59 18.24
C GLN A 8 8.15 13.04 17.07
N LEU A 9 8.10 14.35 16.80
CA LEU A 9 7.38 14.91 15.66
C LEU A 9 7.97 14.41 14.33
N ALA A 10 9.29 14.47 14.16
CA ALA A 10 9.98 13.96 12.97
C ALA A 10 9.68 12.48 12.74
N THR A 11 9.66 11.68 13.82
CA THR A 11 9.30 10.26 13.75
C THR A 11 7.86 10.04 13.28
N ARG A 12 6.90 10.83 13.80
CA ARG A 12 5.48 10.76 13.39
C ARG A 12 5.31 11.16 11.93
N VAL A 13 5.96 12.25 11.50
CA VAL A 13 5.93 12.73 10.11
C VAL A 13 6.53 11.69 9.18
N HIS A 14 7.66 11.08 9.54
CA HIS A 14 8.30 10.05 8.71
C HIS A 14 7.38 8.84 8.51
N ARG A 15 6.74 8.34 9.58
CA ARG A 15 5.74 7.27 9.50
C ARG A 15 4.56 7.67 8.61
N HIS A 16 4.06 8.89 8.75
CA HIS A 16 2.95 9.39 7.94
C HIS A 16 3.32 9.42 6.45
N ILE A 17 4.49 9.97 6.11
CA ILE A 17 4.99 10.01 4.73
C ILE A 17 5.13 8.60 4.14
N GLY A 18 5.67 7.65 4.91
CA GLY A 18 5.79 6.26 4.47
C GLY A 18 4.44 5.62 4.20
N PHE A 19 3.46 5.85 5.08
CA PHE A 19 2.09 5.37 4.88
C PHE A 19 1.45 5.98 3.63
N GLN A 20 1.60 7.29 3.39
CA GLN A 20 1.07 7.93 2.18
C GLN A 20 1.72 7.40 0.90
N LYS A 21 3.01 7.02 0.94
CA LYS A 21 3.68 6.38 -0.21
C LYS A 21 3.07 5.01 -0.52
N ILE A 22 2.81 4.18 0.49
CA ILE A 22 2.15 2.87 0.31
C ILE A 22 0.74 3.08 -0.27
N ARG A 23 -0.02 4.04 0.28
CA ARG A 23 -1.36 4.39 -0.22
C ARG A 23 -1.34 4.87 -1.67
N LEU A 24 -0.40 5.76 -2.03
CA LEU A 24 -0.20 6.19 -3.41
C LEU A 24 0.11 4.99 -4.30
N GLY A 25 0.96 4.07 -3.85
CA GLY A 25 1.23 2.80 -4.54
C GLY A 25 -0.04 2.01 -4.87
N ALA A 26 -0.94 1.86 -3.89
CA ALA A 26 -2.21 1.14 -4.10
C ALA A 26 -3.11 1.84 -5.12
N MET A 27 -3.23 3.18 -5.05
CA MET A 27 -4.00 3.97 -6.02
C MET A 27 -3.41 3.86 -7.42
N LEU A 28 -2.09 3.89 -7.55
CA LEU A 28 -1.41 3.75 -8.84
C LEU A 28 -1.56 2.33 -9.42
N CYS A 29 -1.61 1.29 -8.59
CA CYS A 29 -1.97 -0.07 -9.03
C CYS A 29 -3.36 -0.11 -9.65
N VAL A 30 -4.37 0.42 -8.93
CA VAL A 30 -5.75 0.47 -9.43
C VAL A 30 -5.84 1.29 -10.72
N LEU A 31 -5.15 2.44 -10.76
CA LEU A 31 -5.16 3.31 -11.92
C LEU A 31 -4.51 2.63 -13.14
N GLU A 32 -3.36 1.98 -12.97
CA GLU A 32 -2.66 1.26 -14.04
C GLU A 32 -3.53 0.12 -14.60
N GLU A 33 -4.17 -0.66 -13.72
CA GLU A 33 -4.98 -1.83 -14.07
C GLU A 33 -6.32 -1.45 -14.71
N SER A 34 -6.98 -0.40 -14.23
CA SER A 34 -8.24 0.07 -14.80
C SER A 34 -8.06 0.77 -16.15
N GLY A 35 -6.86 1.29 -16.40
CA GLY A 35 -6.57 2.09 -17.59
C GLY A 35 -7.16 3.50 -17.55
N GLU A 36 -7.74 3.95 -16.43
CA GLU A 36 -8.39 5.27 -16.28
C GLU A 36 -7.41 6.46 -16.40
N TRP A 37 -6.10 6.20 -16.35
CA TRP A 37 -5.07 7.20 -16.66
C TRP A 37 -5.03 7.59 -18.14
N ARG A 38 -5.48 6.70 -19.04
CA ARG A 38 -5.43 6.95 -20.49
C ARG A 38 -6.34 8.13 -20.86
N GLY A 39 -5.83 9.04 -21.66
CA GLY A 39 -6.57 10.23 -22.11
C GLY A 39 -6.72 11.33 -21.07
N ARG A 40 -6.14 11.17 -19.87
CA ARG A 40 -6.01 12.26 -18.88
C ARG A 40 -4.89 13.22 -19.24
N THR A 41 -3.87 12.70 -19.91
CA THR A 41 -2.71 13.44 -20.38
C THR A 41 -2.39 12.99 -21.83
N ALA A 42 -1.32 13.53 -22.43
CA ALA A 42 -0.89 13.15 -23.77
C ALA A 42 -0.11 11.82 -23.79
N ALA A 43 0.09 11.20 -22.63
CA ALA A 43 0.92 10.01 -22.49
C ALA A 43 0.33 8.77 -23.17
N SER A 44 1.18 8.06 -23.90
CA SER A 44 0.88 6.77 -24.54
C SER A 44 1.19 5.55 -23.67
N SER A 45 1.84 5.75 -22.52
CA SER A 45 2.23 4.69 -21.58
C SER A 45 2.04 5.14 -20.13
N PHE A 46 1.80 4.20 -19.22
CA PHE A 46 1.63 4.53 -17.80
C PHE A 46 2.87 5.22 -17.22
N ARG A 47 4.07 4.84 -17.68
CA ARG A 47 5.32 5.53 -17.33
C ARG A 47 5.31 6.99 -17.78
N GLY A 48 4.90 7.27 -19.01
CA GLY A 48 4.77 8.64 -19.52
C GLY A 48 3.75 9.44 -18.73
N PHE A 49 2.62 8.83 -18.39
CA PHE A 49 1.58 9.45 -17.54
C PHE A 49 2.16 9.86 -16.19
N LEU A 50 2.90 8.98 -15.52
CA LEU A 50 3.57 9.31 -14.27
C LEU A 50 4.50 10.52 -14.42
N GLN A 51 5.28 10.60 -15.51
CA GLN A 51 6.19 11.72 -15.75
C GLN A 51 5.44 13.04 -15.98
N GLU A 52 4.36 13.02 -16.76
CA GLU A 52 3.54 14.20 -17.03
C GLU A 52 2.83 14.71 -15.77
N GLU A 53 2.43 13.81 -14.87
CA GLU A 53 1.88 14.13 -13.55
C GLU A 53 2.96 14.51 -12.50
N GLY A 54 4.24 14.61 -12.91
CA GLY A 54 5.35 14.97 -12.00
C GLY A 54 5.72 13.87 -11.00
N ILE A 55 5.27 12.63 -11.23
CA ILE A 55 5.57 11.47 -10.39
C ILE A 55 6.80 10.73 -10.94
N TYR A 56 7.85 10.59 -10.11
CA TYR A 56 9.05 9.87 -10.54
C TYR A 56 8.77 8.36 -10.75
N PRO A 57 8.92 7.82 -11.98
CA PRO A 57 8.44 6.47 -12.28
C PRO A 57 9.10 5.36 -11.49
N GLN A 58 10.39 5.48 -11.17
CA GLN A 58 11.10 4.45 -10.40
C GLN A 58 10.58 4.38 -8.96
N ALA A 59 10.30 5.53 -8.34
CA ALA A 59 9.73 5.58 -7.00
C ALA A 59 8.28 5.05 -7.01
N ALA A 60 7.47 5.44 -8.00
CA ALA A 60 6.12 4.93 -8.17
C ALA A 60 6.10 3.39 -8.27
N ARG A 61 6.99 2.79 -9.08
CA ARG A 61 7.09 1.33 -9.20
C ARG A 61 7.43 0.64 -7.87
N GLN A 62 8.29 1.24 -7.04
CA GLN A 62 8.56 0.71 -5.70
C GLN A 62 7.32 0.78 -4.81
N TYR A 63 6.61 1.91 -4.81
CA TYR A 63 5.38 2.09 -4.03
C TYR A 63 4.32 1.08 -4.45
N MET A 64 4.12 0.92 -5.76
CA MET A 64 3.19 -0.03 -6.35
C MET A 64 3.55 -1.47 -6.01
N LYS A 65 4.83 -1.85 -6.06
CA LYS A 65 5.29 -3.20 -5.67
C LYS A 65 4.91 -3.53 -4.23
N VAL A 66 5.25 -2.63 -3.29
CA VAL A 66 4.94 -2.80 -1.88
C VAL A 66 3.44 -2.86 -1.65
N ALA A 67 2.69 -1.94 -2.24
CA ALA A 67 1.24 -1.93 -2.12
C ALA A 67 0.60 -3.19 -2.71
N ARG A 68 1.02 -3.62 -3.91
CA ARG A 68 0.53 -4.85 -4.53
C ARG A 68 0.70 -6.05 -3.59
N LYS A 69 1.90 -6.23 -3.04
CA LYS A 69 2.15 -7.36 -2.14
C LYS A 69 1.36 -7.25 -0.83
N PHE A 70 1.52 -6.17 -0.11
CA PHE A 70 1.04 -6.03 1.26
C PHE A 70 -0.46 -5.79 1.35
N ILE A 71 -1.01 -5.02 0.41
CA ILE A 71 -2.43 -4.65 0.41
C ILE A 71 -3.23 -5.63 -0.46
N LEU A 72 -2.83 -5.86 -1.71
CA LEU A 72 -3.67 -6.59 -2.66
C LEU A 72 -3.52 -8.12 -2.54
N GLU A 73 -2.31 -8.62 -2.28
CA GLU A 73 -2.06 -10.07 -2.19
C GLU A 73 -2.20 -10.63 -0.77
N LEU A 74 -1.66 -9.93 0.23
CA LEU A 74 -1.58 -10.41 1.62
C LEU A 74 -2.66 -9.83 2.55
N ASP A 75 -3.41 -8.82 2.11
CA ASP A 75 -4.50 -8.16 2.88
C ASP A 75 -4.05 -7.73 4.29
N MET A 76 -2.88 -7.08 4.38
CA MET A 76 -2.37 -6.56 5.65
C MET A 76 -3.35 -5.59 6.30
N SER A 77 -3.55 -5.76 7.60
CA SER A 77 -4.34 -4.84 8.41
C SER A 77 -3.76 -3.42 8.42
N PRO A 78 -4.59 -2.38 8.64
CA PRO A 78 -4.11 -1.02 8.85
C PRO A 78 -3.06 -0.92 9.94
N GLU A 79 -3.19 -1.69 11.01
CA GLU A 79 -2.24 -1.74 12.13
C GLU A 79 -0.86 -2.21 11.66
N GLN A 80 -0.80 -3.33 10.94
CA GLN A 80 0.44 -3.86 10.36
C GLN A 80 1.04 -2.88 9.33
N LEU A 81 0.22 -2.30 8.44
CA LEU A 81 0.69 -1.30 7.47
C LEU A 81 1.29 -0.08 8.17
N ARG A 82 0.64 0.43 9.21
CA ARG A 82 1.16 1.55 10.00
C ARG A 82 2.42 1.16 10.78
N ALA A 83 2.60 -0.09 11.19
CA ALA A 83 3.80 -0.57 11.86
C ALA A 83 5.01 -0.51 10.92
N VAL A 84 4.87 -1.05 9.71
CA VAL A 84 5.97 -1.09 8.71
C VAL A 84 6.21 0.26 8.02
N SER A 85 5.26 1.21 8.07
CA SER A 85 5.35 2.50 7.38
C SER A 85 6.54 3.39 7.76
N ARG A 86 7.23 3.12 8.87
CA ARG A 86 8.47 3.83 9.23
C ARG A 86 9.70 3.28 8.50
N ALA A 87 9.65 2.05 8.01
CA ALA A 87 10.76 1.43 7.30
C ALA A 87 11.01 2.12 5.96
N SER A 88 12.27 2.13 5.54
CA SER A 88 12.62 2.70 4.23
C SER A 88 11.96 1.91 3.11
N MET A 89 11.58 2.58 2.02
CA MET A 89 10.95 1.91 0.87
C MET A 89 11.81 0.76 0.30
N ARG A 90 13.14 0.84 0.42
CA ARG A 90 14.04 -0.24 0.01
C ARG A 90 13.86 -1.51 0.86
N VAL A 91 13.69 -1.37 2.18
CA VAL A 91 13.40 -2.49 3.09
C VAL A 91 12.03 -3.07 2.76
N LEU A 92 11.02 -2.21 2.57
CA LEU A 92 9.68 -2.65 2.21
C LEU A 92 9.66 -3.41 0.87
N CYS A 93 10.42 -2.97 -0.13
CA CYS A 93 10.54 -3.68 -1.40
C CYS A 93 11.18 -5.06 -1.25
N ALA A 94 12.21 -5.19 -0.41
CA ALA A 94 12.87 -6.48 -0.16
C ALA A 94 11.97 -7.42 0.65
N ALA A 95 11.27 -6.89 1.65
CA ALA A 95 10.25 -7.59 2.40
C ALA A 95 9.11 -8.06 1.49
N ALA A 96 8.66 -7.23 0.55
CA ALA A 96 7.62 -7.58 -0.41
C ALA A 96 8.03 -8.71 -1.37
N ASP A 97 9.32 -8.88 -1.68
CA ASP A 97 9.80 -9.98 -2.54
C ASP A 97 9.60 -11.36 -1.90
N VAL A 98 9.69 -11.41 -0.57
CA VAL A 98 9.74 -12.67 0.20
C VAL A 98 8.52 -12.90 1.08
N ALA A 99 7.63 -11.91 1.21
CA ALA A 99 6.47 -12.02 2.06
C ALA A 99 5.48 -13.07 1.54
N THR A 100 5.02 -13.92 2.43
CA THR A 100 3.95 -14.91 2.23
C THR A 100 2.93 -14.73 3.33
N ARG A 101 1.78 -15.42 3.25
CA ARG A 101 0.81 -15.42 4.34
C ARG A 101 1.39 -16.04 5.62
N ASP A 102 2.26 -17.03 5.47
CA ASP A 102 2.80 -17.81 6.58
C ASP A 102 3.88 -17.05 7.37
N ASN A 103 4.63 -16.15 6.73
CA ASN A 103 5.70 -15.39 7.36
C ASN A 103 5.35 -13.91 7.64
N LEU A 104 4.11 -13.50 7.35
CA LEU A 104 3.74 -12.08 7.34
C LEU A 104 3.95 -11.39 8.68
N ASP A 105 3.49 -12.00 9.78
CA ASP A 105 3.58 -11.39 11.11
C ASP A 105 5.04 -11.25 11.59
N GLU A 106 5.86 -12.29 11.39
CA GLU A 106 7.29 -12.23 11.71
C GLU A 106 7.99 -11.13 10.88
N LEU A 107 7.67 -11.05 9.59
CA LEU A 107 8.26 -10.07 8.68
C LEU A 107 7.82 -8.63 9.02
N VAL A 108 6.58 -8.44 9.48
CA VAL A 108 6.10 -7.15 10.01
C VAL A 108 6.88 -6.74 11.25
N ASP A 109 7.04 -7.64 12.21
CA ASP A 109 7.77 -7.36 13.45
C ASP A 109 9.24 -7.01 13.16
N LEU A 110 9.91 -7.79 12.31
CA LEU A 110 11.28 -7.55 11.88
C LEU A 110 11.43 -6.17 11.22
N VAL A 111 10.57 -5.85 10.25
CA VAL A 111 10.62 -4.59 9.50
C VAL A 111 10.28 -3.38 10.38
N ALA A 112 9.38 -3.55 11.36
CA ALA A 112 8.96 -2.47 12.25
C ALA A 112 10.00 -2.16 13.34
N THR A 113 10.81 -3.14 13.74
CA THR A 113 11.73 -3.02 14.88
C THR A 113 13.17 -2.73 14.50
N LEU A 114 13.67 -3.35 13.42
CA LEU A 114 15.09 -3.30 13.10
C LEU A 114 15.50 -2.04 12.30
N PRO A 115 16.72 -1.51 12.53
CA PRO A 115 17.35 -0.57 11.63
C PRO A 115 17.50 -1.15 10.21
N ARG A 116 17.51 -0.27 9.20
CA ARG A 116 17.63 -0.67 7.80
C ARG A 116 18.73 -1.72 7.50
N PRO A 117 20.00 -1.56 7.91
CA PRO A 117 21.04 -2.53 7.54
C PRO A 117 20.76 -3.92 8.12
N GLU A 118 20.33 -3.98 9.38
CA GLU A 118 19.98 -5.22 10.08
C GLU A 118 18.74 -5.87 9.46
N ALA A 119 17.68 -5.10 9.21
CA ALA A 119 16.47 -5.59 8.56
C ALA A 119 16.75 -6.21 7.19
N MET A 120 17.60 -5.57 6.37
CA MET A 120 17.97 -6.09 5.06
C MET A 120 18.74 -7.42 5.16
N GLU A 121 19.65 -7.53 6.14
CA GLU A 121 20.44 -8.74 6.34
C GLU A 121 19.58 -9.88 6.86
N GLU A 122 18.72 -9.62 7.85
CA GLU A 122 17.78 -10.61 8.39
C GLU A 122 16.79 -11.08 7.33
N ILE A 123 16.26 -10.17 6.49
CA ILE A 123 15.40 -10.55 5.36
C ILE A 123 16.12 -11.52 4.42
N ARG A 124 17.38 -11.21 4.10
CA ARG A 124 18.21 -12.02 3.20
C ARG A 124 18.51 -13.41 3.79
N LEU A 125 18.88 -13.46 5.07
CA LEU A 125 19.28 -14.69 5.75
C LEU A 125 18.09 -15.62 6.01
N ARG A 126 16.95 -15.08 6.44
CA ARG A 126 15.79 -15.89 6.85
C ARG A 126 14.85 -16.25 5.71
N PHE A 127 14.74 -15.37 4.71
CA PHE A 127 13.71 -15.52 3.67
C PHE A 127 14.27 -15.52 2.23
N GLY A 128 15.58 -15.32 2.04
CA GLY A 128 16.22 -15.23 0.71
C GLY A 128 16.26 -16.53 -0.11
N GLY A 129 15.53 -17.58 0.28
CA GLY A 129 15.58 -18.92 -0.31
C GLY A 129 14.28 -19.43 -0.96
N GLY A 130 13.21 -18.63 -1.04
CA GLY A 130 11.92 -19.08 -1.57
C GLY A 130 11.56 -18.44 -2.91
N GLU A 131 11.22 -19.26 -3.92
CA GLU A 131 10.55 -18.79 -5.14
C GLU A 131 9.21 -18.13 -4.76
N SER A 132 9.06 -16.85 -5.10
CA SER A 132 7.84 -16.10 -4.88
C SER A 132 6.75 -16.68 -5.78
N ALA A 133 5.93 -17.58 -5.25
CA ALA A 133 4.74 -18.06 -5.94
C ALA A 133 3.77 -16.88 -6.05
N GLU A 134 3.50 -16.42 -7.28
CA GLU A 134 2.44 -15.44 -7.57
C GLU A 134 1.10 -16.01 -7.07
N ALA A 135 0.65 -15.54 -5.91
CA ALA A 135 -0.65 -15.91 -5.38
C ALA A 135 -1.74 -15.18 -6.18
N PRO A 136 -2.81 -15.86 -6.64
CA PRO A 136 -3.91 -15.21 -7.30
C PRO A 136 -4.62 -14.22 -6.36
N PHE A 137 -5.01 -13.09 -6.92
CA PHE A 137 -5.58 -11.92 -6.25
C PHE A 137 -6.70 -12.26 -5.25
N SER A 138 -6.58 -11.81 -3.99
CA SER A 138 -7.70 -11.75 -3.06
C SER A 138 -8.33 -10.36 -3.05
N LYS A 139 -9.62 -10.23 -3.38
CA LYS A 139 -10.40 -9.03 -3.03
C LYS A 139 -10.57 -9.03 -1.50
N PRO A 140 -10.31 -7.91 -0.78
CA PRO A 140 -11.06 -6.66 -0.99
C PRO A 140 -10.28 -5.35 -0.69
N VAL A 141 -9.93 -4.62 -1.76
CA VAL A 141 -9.59 -3.17 -1.75
C VAL A 141 -10.68 -2.33 -1.02
N GLY A 142 -11.89 -2.90 -0.90
CA GLY A 142 -13.05 -2.44 -0.16
C GLY A 142 -12.79 -1.86 1.24
N ARG A 143 -12.04 -2.58 2.09
CA ARG A 143 -11.86 -2.20 3.51
C ARG A 143 -10.84 -1.09 3.69
N ILE A 144 -9.73 -1.16 2.96
CA ILE A 144 -8.63 -0.16 3.05
C ILE A 144 -9.12 1.23 2.61
N LEU A 145 -10.08 1.30 1.68
CA LEU A 145 -10.70 2.55 1.26
C LEU A 145 -11.78 3.06 2.21
N ASN A 146 -12.40 2.18 3.00
CA ASN A 146 -13.35 2.57 4.05
C ASN A 146 -12.64 3.15 5.27
N GLU A 147 -11.41 2.74 5.56
CA GLU A 147 -10.65 3.16 6.75
C GLU A 147 -9.69 4.33 6.49
N VAL A 148 -9.45 4.67 5.22
CA VAL A 148 -8.64 5.84 4.83
C VAL A 148 -9.58 6.99 4.45
N GLY A 149 -10.02 7.71 5.49
CA GLY A 149 -11.08 8.72 5.48
C GLY A 149 -10.81 10.03 4.72
N GLU A 150 -10.53 9.95 3.41
CA GLU A 150 -10.44 11.14 2.54
C GLU A 150 -11.23 11.04 1.24
N LEU A 151 -11.89 9.90 0.96
CA LEU A 151 -12.81 9.80 -0.17
C LEU A 151 -14.20 10.26 0.25
N THR A 152 -14.76 11.21 -0.50
CA THR A 152 -16.18 11.58 -0.35
C THR A 152 -17.07 10.34 -0.54
N GLN A 153 -18.26 10.34 0.04
CA GLN A 153 -19.20 9.21 -0.06
C GLN A 153 -19.51 8.84 -1.52
N THR A 154 -19.53 9.83 -2.41
CA THR A 154 -19.72 9.67 -3.86
C THR A 154 -18.54 8.97 -4.52
N GLN A 155 -17.29 9.37 -4.23
CA GLN A 155 -16.09 8.74 -4.78
C GLN A 155 -15.95 7.28 -4.32
N ARG A 156 -16.37 6.99 -3.08
CA ARG A 156 -16.42 5.60 -2.56
C ARG A 156 -17.45 4.75 -3.29
N ALA A 157 -18.66 5.27 -3.47
CA ALA A 157 -19.73 4.55 -4.17
C ALA A 157 -19.37 4.26 -5.63
N GLU A 158 -18.74 5.23 -6.32
CA GLU A 158 -18.29 5.08 -7.70
C GLU A 158 -17.18 4.01 -7.82
N LEU A 159 -16.21 4.02 -6.91
CA LEU A 159 -15.12 3.06 -6.92
C LEU A 159 -15.57 1.63 -6.56
N PHE A 160 -16.48 1.46 -5.59
CA PHE A 160 -17.03 0.13 -5.25
C PHE A 160 -17.92 -0.47 -6.34
N SER A 161 -18.72 0.37 -7.00
CA SER A 161 -19.51 -0.04 -8.16
C SER A 161 -18.61 -0.57 -9.29
N ARG A 162 -17.50 0.12 -9.58
CA ARG A 162 -16.54 -0.25 -10.64
C ARG A 162 -15.71 -1.50 -10.33
N LEU A 163 -15.46 -1.80 -9.05
CA LEU A 163 -14.75 -3.02 -8.62
C LEU A 163 -15.65 -4.29 -8.57
N GLY A 164 -16.93 -4.16 -8.96
CA GLY A 164 -17.90 -5.24 -8.95
C GLY A 164 -18.30 -5.70 -7.54
N MET A 165 -18.06 -4.87 -6.53
CA MET A 165 -18.50 -5.12 -5.16
C MET A 165 -19.89 -4.53 -5.00
N ARG A 166 -20.92 -5.37 -4.93
CA ARG A 166 -22.25 -4.93 -4.50
C ARG A 166 -22.10 -4.33 -3.10
N THR A 167 -22.29 -3.02 -2.98
CA THR A 167 -22.60 -2.43 -1.67
C THR A 167 -23.83 -3.17 -1.17
N ALA A 168 -23.77 -3.71 0.05
CA ALA A 168 -24.96 -4.17 0.73
C ALA A 168 -25.86 -2.94 0.86
N SER A 169 -26.79 -2.80 -0.09
CA SER A 169 -27.82 -1.78 -0.08
C SER A 169 -28.49 -1.84 1.29
N ALA A 170 -28.68 -0.65 1.85
CA ALA A 170 -29.37 -0.43 3.11
C ALA A 170 -30.55 -1.40 3.25
N ARG A 171 -30.61 -2.09 4.40
CA ARG A 171 -31.88 -2.66 4.87
C ARG A 171 -32.85 -1.49 4.92
N THR A 172 -33.78 -1.47 3.98
CA THR A 172 -35.07 -0.83 4.13
C THR A 172 -35.66 -1.38 5.42
N SER A 173 -35.62 -0.57 6.46
CA SER A 173 -36.50 -0.72 7.61
C SER A 173 -37.92 -0.44 7.10
N ASN A 174 -38.58 -1.49 6.59
CA ASN A 174 -40.01 -1.58 6.72
C ASN A 174 -40.29 -1.85 8.20
N ALA A 175 -40.68 -0.81 8.91
CA ALA A 175 -41.45 -0.93 10.14
C ALA A 175 -42.66 -0.01 9.96
N SER A 176 -43.80 -0.70 9.83
CA SER A 176 -45.21 -0.33 9.97
C SER A 176 -45.58 1.13 10.18
#